data_AF-A0A968T2N2-F1
#
_entry.id   AF-A0A968T2N2-F1
#
_cell.length_a   1.000
_cell.length_b   1.000
_cell.length_c   1.000
_cell.angle_alpha   90.00
_cell.angle_beta   90.00
_cell.angle_gamma   90.00
#
_symmetry.space_group_name_H-M   'P 1'
#
loop_
_entity.id
_entity.type
_entity.pdbx_description
1 polymer ?
#
loop_
_entity_poly.entity_id
_entity_poly.type
_entity_poly.pdbx_seq_one_letter_code
_entity_poly.pdbx_strand_id
1 'polypeptide(L)'
;MVSDQGPKGLRMLLKPLLTSLAVAIVILSSACGDPLAPAGTGFLPDGAVLDVDGGDDGGPGDGPDLGPSDGSDLFDADVGPSDLGVDPFDPNNATRDSDCDGLSDQEEFSVVHPNGRRTAPDDPDSDDDGIPDGVELGRTGVVGGSGCTNVAFDADPASRTSPVDSDSDADGILDGAEDRNASGAREGDESDPTRSDTDGDRLADGLEDANRDGLRQAGELDPSSRDSDGDGLDDGIEDRNRDGVFDDGETDPRISDTDGDRLLDGEEDRNANGVREPFETDPTNNDTDCDGLSDGDELSAHGTSPLLVDSDRDGLADGLERGIVAPLVDSRCPSGVALDQDPASRTELTERDTDGDGALDGVEDANQNGRVDPGESDPNRADSDGDGLVDGDERVLGFDPTDPNDPDPSRVPGILAICADTNLKDVDFDVGPEWTMVTETSFVHADVQVLMAGHDVSVRAFDD
;
A
#
# COMPACT_ATOMS: atom_id res chain seq x y z
N MET A 1 -20.31 -30.92 -66.75
CA MET A 1 -19.72 -32.25 -66.97
C MET A 1 -18.69 -32.49 -65.88
N VAL A 2 -18.54 -33.77 -65.55
CA VAL A 2 -17.94 -34.37 -64.35
C VAL A 2 -16.42 -34.24 -64.27
N SER A 3 -15.93 -34.46 -63.04
CA SER A 3 -14.60 -34.89 -62.57
C SER A 3 -13.55 -33.82 -62.36
N ASP A 4 -13.11 -33.54 -61.11
CA ASP A 4 -12.47 -34.42 -60.11
C ASP A 4 -11.02 -34.77 -60.47
N GLN A 5 -10.08 -34.15 -59.75
CA GLN A 5 -8.81 -34.71 -59.30
C GLN A 5 -8.38 -33.90 -58.05
N GLY A 6 -8.39 -34.54 -56.89
CA GLY A 6 -8.01 -33.94 -55.61
C GLY A 6 -6.50 -33.63 -55.48
N PRO A 7 -6.10 -33.00 -54.35
CA PRO A 7 -4.71 -32.98 -53.94
C PRO A 7 -4.47 -33.62 -52.56
N LYS A 8 -3.42 -34.45 -52.53
CA LYS A 8 -2.25 -34.43 -51.62
C LYS A 8 -2.50 -34.23 -50.13
N GLY A 9 -2.06 -35.25 -49.37
CA GLY A 9 -2.20 -35.32 -47.92
C GLY A 9 -1.32 -34.36 -47.12
N LEU A 10 -1.77 -34.16 -45.88
CA LEU A 10 -0.98 -33.73 -44.74
C LEU A 10 -1.42 -34.58 -43.54
N ARG A 11 -0.44 -35.06 -42.77
CA ARG A 11 -0.62 -35.84 -41.54
C ARG A 11 -1.45 -35.05 -40.53
N MET A 12 -2.41 -35.68 -39.86
CA MET A 12 -3.00 -35.16 -38.62
C MET A 12 -3.02 -36.27 -37.58
N LEU A 13 -2.36 -35.99 -36.46
CA LEU A 13 -2.28 -36.82 -35.26
C LEU A 13 -3.64 -36.91 -34.55
N LEU A 14 -3.78 -38.00 -33.81
CA LEU A 14 -4.93 -38.40 -32.99
C LEU A 14 -5.50 -37.26 -32.13
N LYS A 15 -6.84 -37.13 -32.14
CA LYS A 15 -7.62 -36.68 -30.98
C LYS A 15 -8.20 -37.91 -30.29
N PRO A 16 -8.14 -37.96 -28.96
CA PRO A 16 -9.28 -38.39 -28.18
C PRO A 16 -9.76 -37.23 -27.30
N LEU A 17 -11.06 -36.93 -27.40
CA LEU A 17 -11.78 -36.21 -26.35
C LEU A 17 -11.76 -37.11 -25.10
N LEU A 18 -11.14 -36.63 -24.03
CA LEU A 18 -11.31 -37.17 -22.69
C LEU A 18 -12.13 -36.16 -21.89
N THR A 19 -13.37 -36.57 -21.61
CA THR A 19 -14.20 -36.09 -20.51
C THR A 19 -13.56 -36.50 -19.18
N SER A 20 -13.40 -35.57 -18.24
CA SER A 20 -13.29 -35.90 -16.82
C SER A 20 -14.14 -34.93 -16.03
N LEU A 21 -15.31 -35.43 -15.64
CA LEU A 21 -16.11 -34.95 -14.52
C LEU A 21 -15.39 -35.46 -13.27
N ALA A 22 -14.70 -34.57 -12.55
CA ALA A 22 -14.09 -34.91 -11.26
C ALA A 22 -15.22 -34.94 -10.22
N VAL A 23 -15.64 -36.15 -9.84
CA VAL A 23 -16.36 -36.40 -8.60
C VAL A 23 -15.30 -36.67 -7.56
N ALA A 24 -15.16 -35.76 -6.59
CA ALA A 24 -14.30 -35.95 -5.44
C ALA A 24 -14.82 -37.16 -4.64
N ILE A 25 -13.99 -38.17 -4.51
CA ILE A 25 -14.13 -39.21 -3.50
C ILE A 25 -13.21 -38.75 -2.38
N VAL A 26 -13.80 -38.17 -1.33
CA VAL A 26 -13.05 -37.90 -0.10
C VAL A 26 -12.86 -39.24 0.61
N ILE A 27 -11.59 -39.64 0.71
CA ILE A 27 -11.12 -40.66 1.64
C ILE A 27 -10.68 -39.87 2.87
N LEU A 28 -11.39 -40.00 4.00
CA LEU A 28 -10.90 -39.50 5.29
C LEU A 28 -10.49 -40.70 6.14
N SER A 29 -9.17 -40.84 6.24
CA SER A 29 -8.46 -41.73 7.14
C SER A 29 -8.28 -41.04 8.50
N SER A 30 -8.80 -41.69 9.53
CA SER A 30 -8.41 -41.68 10.95
C SER A 30 -7.25 -40.78 11.43
N ALA A 31 -7.50 -40.02 12.51
CA ALA A 31 -6.61 -39.99 13.67
C ALA A 31 -7.35 -39.58 14.96
N CYS A 32 -7.86 -40.55 15.73
CA CYS A 32 -8.23 -40.35 17.14
C CYS A 32 -6.96 -40.23 18.01
N GLY A 33 -6.92 -39.25 18.92
CA GLY A 33 -5.84 -39.09 19.89
C GLY A 33 -6.27 -38.42 21.21
N ASP A 34 -6.25 -39.20 22.29
CA ASP A 34 -6.63 -38.87 23.67
C ASP A 34 -5.63 -37.95 24.45
N PRO A 35 -6.04 -37.37 25.62
CA PRO A 35 -5.45 -36.18 26.26
C PRO A 35 -4.55 -36.47 27.48
N LEU A 36 -3.64 -35.54 27.87
CA LEU A 36 -3.10 -35.40 29.25
C LEU A 36 -2.43 -34.02 29.51
N ALA A 37 -2.95 -33.27 30.51
CA ALA A 37 -2.25 -32.20 31.28
C ALA A 37 -1.57 -32.82 32.55
N PRO A 38 -0.86 -32.11 33.50
CA PRO A 38 -0.75 -30.65 33.73
C PRO A 38 0.60 -30.07 34.29
N ALA A 39 0.63 -28.73 34.40
CA ALA A 39 1.18 -27.82 35.44
C ALA A 39 2.66 -27.80 35.89
N GLY A 40 3.23 -26.58 35.97
CA GLY A 40 4.38 -26.27 36.84
C GLY A 40 4.92 -24.83 36.82
N THR A 41 4.27 -23.92 37.54
CA THR A 41 4.83 -22.98 38.56
C THR A 41 6.25 -22.38 38.44
N GLY A 42 6.34 -21.05 38.58
CA GLY A 42 7.24 -20.43 39.60
C GLY A 42 8.13 -19.24 39.22
N PHE A 43 7.97 -18.16 40.00
CA PHE A 43 8.97 -17.19 40.49
C PHE A 43 9.29 -15.86 39.73
N LEU A 44 8.86 -14.76 40.37
CA LEU A 44 9.52 -13.44 40.51
C LEU A 44 10.57 -13.51 41.67
N PRO A 45 11.48 -12.53 41.98
CA PRO A 45 11.32 -11.06 41.82
C PRO A 45 12.59 -10.17 41.65
N ASP A 46 12.35 -8.85 41.76
CA ASP A 46 13.19 -7.68 42.11
C ASP A 46 14.19 -7.15 41.06
N GLY A 47 14.05 -5.91 40.54
CA GLY A 47 14.36 -4.60 41.18
C GLY A 47 15.58 -3.99 40.43
N ALA A 48 15.81 -2.70 40.20
CA ALA A 48 15.33 -1.46 40.78
C ALA A 48 15.76 -0.25 39.89
N VAL A 49 15.03 0.87 40.04
CA VAL A 49 15.32 2.31 39.85
C VAL A 49 16.61 2.81 39.17
N LEU A 50 16.47 3.90 38.39
CA LEU A 50 17.28 5.13 38.51
C LEU A 50 16.54 6.35 37.92
N ASP A 51 16.25 7.33 38.78
CA ASP A 51 15.90 8.73 38.48
C ASP A 51 17.13 9.52 37.96
N VAL A 52 16.92 10.50 37.08
CA VAL A 52 17.58 11.83 37.17
C VAL A 52 16.68 12.94 36.59
N ASP A 53 16.55 14.00 37.37
CA ASP A 53 15.80 15.25 37.18
C ASP A 53 16.25 16.16 36.01
N GLY A 54 15.30 16.93 35.45
CA GLY A 54 15.20 18.37 35.78
C GLY A 54 15.47 19.47 34.72
N GLY A 55 14.47 20.37 34.57
CA GLY A 55 14.57 21.81 34.23
C GLY A 55 14.57 22.16 32.73
N ASP A 56 13.65 22.92 32.12
CA ASP A 56 12.99 24.23 32.40
C ASP A 56 13.83 25.47 32.03
N ASP A 57 13.59 25.99 30.82
CA ASP A 57 13.63 27.40 30.35
C ASP A 57 13.40 27.41 28.81
N GLY A 58 12.74 28.34 28.14
CA GLY A 58 12.15 29.62 28.49
C GLY A 58 12.13 30.52 27.26
N GLY A 59 11.00 30.58 26.54
CA GLY A 59 10.52 31.75 25.78
C GLY A 59 11.23 32.18 24.48
N PRO A 60 10.53 32.99 23.66
CA PRO A 60 10.67 33.01 22.21
C PRO A 60 11.65 34.08 21.71
N GLY A 61 12.36 33.79 20.63
CA GLY A 61 13.18 34.73 19.89
C GLY A 61 12.51 35.03 18.55
N ASP A 62 12.14 36.29 18.37
CA ASP A 62 11.62 36.88 17.14
C ASP A 62 12.52 36.54 15.94
N GLY A 63 11.94 35.90 14.91
CA GLY A 63 12.56 35.80 13.60
C GLY A 63 12.57 37.18 12.92
N PRO A 64 13.59 37.51 12.12
CA PRO A 64 13.46 38.62 11.21
C PRO A 64 12.42 38.25 10.14
N ASP A 65 11.32 38.99 10.19
CA ASP A 65 10.39 39.26 9.09
C ASP A 65 11.18 39.59 7.81
N LEU A 66 11.33 38.59 6.93
CA LEU A 66 11.76 38.76 5.54
C LEU A 66 10.52 38.66 4.65
N GLY A 67 9.57 39.58 4.85
CA GLY A 67 8.62 39.91 3.79
C GLY A 67 9.37 40.71 2.70
N PRO A 68 9.00 40.53 1.42
CA PRO A 68 9.73 41.11 0.29
C PRO A 68 9.70 42.63 0.43
N SER A 69 10.88 43.23 0.41
CA SER A 69 11.03 44.66 0.18
C SER A 69 10.29 45.01 -1.10
N ASP A 70 9.42 46.00 -0.97
CA ASP A 70 8.74 46.64 -2.08
C ASP A 70 9.80 47.27 -3.01
N GLY A 71 10.11 46.56 -4.11
CA GLY A 71 11.10 46.92 -5.12
C GLY A 71 11.20 48.42 -5.41
N SER A 72 12.20 49.05 -4.80
CA SER A 72 12.36 50.51 -4.84
C SER A 72 13.32 51.00 -5.91
N ASP A 73 13.96 50.13 -6.68
CA ASP A 73 14.90 50.51 -7.74
C ASP A 73 14.44 50.11 -9.16
N LEU A 74 13.14 49.83 -9.30
CA LEU A 74 12.51 49.48 -10.58
C LEU A 74 12.03 50.71 -11.34
N PHE A 75 12.71 51.01 -12.44
CA PHE A 75 12.44 52.21 -13.23
C PHE A 75 11.17 52.08 -14.09
N ASP A 76 10.18 52.93 -13.79
CA ASP A 76 9.07 53.24 -14.68
C ASP A 76 9.60 53.91 -15.97
N ALA A 77 9.10 53.51 -17.13
CA ALA A 77 9.47 54.02 -18.46
C ALA A 77 9.38 55.56 -18.61
N ASP A 78 8.72 56.24 -17.67
CA ASP A 78 8.52 57.69 -17.61
C ASP A 78 9.62 58.46 -16.83
N VAL A 79 10.59 57.78 -16.19
CA VAL A 79 11.70 58.45 -15.48
C VAL A 79 12.82 58.86 -16.44
N GLY A 80 13.24 60.12 -16.32
CA GLY A 80 14.20 60.72 -17.24
C GLY A 80 15.66 60.39 -16.91
N PRO A 81 16.55 60.44 -17.92
CA PRO A 81 17.97 60.08 -17.83
C PRO A 81 18.85 60.83 -16.79
N SER A 82 18.32 61.83 -16.09
CA SER A 82 19.09 62.69 -15.18
C SER A 82 19.08 62.29 -13.72
N ASP A 83 18.27 61.27 -13.34
CA ASP A 83 18.17 60.77 -11.95
C ASP A 83 19.02 59.50 -11.71
N LEU A 84 19.77 59.01 -12.71
CA LEU A 84 20.41 57.68 -12.75
C LEU A 84 21.93 57.66 -12.52
N GLY A 85 22.52 58.72 -11.96
CA GLY A 85 23.97 58.76 -11.71
C GLY A 85 24.90 58.74 -12.95
N VAL A 86 24.39 58.41 -14.13
CA VAL A 86 25.08 58.28 -15.42
C VAL A 86 24.55 59.29 -16.44
N ASP A 87 25.30 59.59 -17.50
CA ASP A 87 24.91 60.53 -18.57
C ASP A 87 24.36 59.75 -19.77
N PRO A 88 23.05 59.78 -20.05
CA PRO A 88 22.48 58.96 -21.11
C PRO A 88 22.74 59.49 -22.52
N PHE A 89 23.46 60.61 -22.62
CA PHE A 89 24.04 61.13 -23.85
C PHE A 89 25.56 60.94 -23.94
N ASP A 90 26.19 60.23 -22.99
CA ASP A 90 27.61 59.92 -23.04
C ASP A 90 27.88 59.04 -24.27
N PRO A 91 28.76 59.47 -25.20
CA PRO A 91 29.07 58.71 -26.41
C PRO A 91 29.70 57.33 -26.13
N ASN A 92 30.10 57.04 -24.89
CA ASN A 92 30.71 55.77 -24.51
C ASN A 92 29.73 54.75 -23.92
N ASN A 93 28.43 55.07 -23.76
CA ASN A 93 27.43 54.16 -23.16
C ASN A 93 27.38 52.77 -23.82
N ALA A 94 27.73 52.67 -25.11
CA ALA A 94 27.77 51.38 -25.81
C ALA A 94 28.98 50.49 -25.46
N THR A 95 29.94 51.01 -24.69
CA THR A 95 31.18 50.30 -24.29
C THR A 95 31.47 50.43 -22.81
N ARG A 96 30.64 51.18 -22.11
CA ARG A 96 30.68 51.43 -20.67
C ARG A 96 29.65 50.51 -20.04
N ASP A 97 30.01 50.02 -18.88
CA ASP A 97 29.27 49.08 -18.04
C ASP A 97 29.72 49.53 -16.64
N SER A 98 28.79 50.15 -15.94
CA SER A 98 29.06 51.10 -14.86
C SER A 98 29.02 50.44 -13.48
N ASP A 99 28.21 49.39 -13.35
CA ASP A 99 28.05 48.50 -12.20
C ASP A 99 28.77 47.15 -12.37
N CYS A 100 29.27 46.83 -13.58
CA CYS A 100 30.04 45.62 -13.88
C CYS A 100 29.22 44.33 -13.79
N ASP A 101 27.94 44.38 -14.15
CA ASP A 101 27.01 43.24 -14.20
C ASP A 101 27.12 42.43 -15.51
N GLY A 102 27.69 43.01 -16.56
CA GLY A 102 27.81 42.39 -17.89
C GLY A 102 26.90 42.97 -18.97
N LEU A 103 26.10 43.99 -18.64
CA LEU A 103 25.34 44.82 -19.56
C LEU A 103 26.03 46.16 -19.77
N SER A 104 25.88 46.74 -20.95
CA SER A 104 26.36 48.10 -21.19
C SER A 104 25.30 49.13 -20.80
N ASP A 105 25.72 50.32 -20.33
CA ASP A 105 24.80 51.42 -20.00
C ASP A 105 23.77 51.65 -21.14
N GLN A 106 24.20 51.52 -22.40
CA GLN A 106 23.32 51.65 -23.56
C GLN A 106 22.28 50.53 -23.66
N GLU A 107 22.63 49.28 -23.39
CA GLU A 107 21.71 48.14 -23.43
C GLU A 107 20.58 48.35 -22.42
N GLU A 108 20.91 48.67 -21.19
CA GLU A 108 19.96 48.88 -20.09
C GLU A 108 18.99 50.04 -20.39
N PHE A 109 19.50 51.15 -20.95
CA PHE A 109 18.66 52.25 -21.42
C PHE A 109 17.82 51.95 -22.66
N SER A 110 18.18 50.96 -23.46
CA SER A 110 17.54 50.72 -24.77
C SER A 110 16.55 49.57 -24.74
N VAL A 111 16.76 48.60 -23.85
CA VAL A 111 15.89 47.44 -23.68
C VAL A 111 14.75 47.82 -22.75
N VAL A 112 13.53 47.51 -23.17
CA VAL A 112 12.32 47.65 -22.36
C VAL A 112 11.78 46.26 -22.14
N HIS A 113 11.70 45.87 -20.88
CA HIS A 113 11.17 44.60 -20.43
C HIS A 113 9.64 44.68 -20.30
N PRO A 114 8.93 43.57 -20.00
CA PRO A 114 7.50 43.60 -19.73
C PRO A 114 7.11 44.70 -18.73
N ASN A 115 5.88 45.20 -18.86
CA ASN A 115 5.35 46.31 -18.05
C ASN A 115 6.08 47.65 -18.18
N GLY A 116 7.03 47.78 -19.12
CA GLY A 116 7.76 49.03 -19.35
C GLY A 116 8.99 49.21 -18.46
N ARG A 117 9.36 48.19 -17.67
CA ARG A 117 10.53 48.22 -16.79
C ARG A 117 11.83 48.15 -17.60
N ARG A 118 12.91 48.58 -16.98
CA ARG A 118 14.27 48.52 -17.51
C ARG A 118 15.23 48.18 -16.38
N THR A 119 16.34 47.57 -16.75
CA THR A 119 17.50 47.46 -15.88
C THR A 119 18.21 48.82 -15.74
N ALA A 120 19.08 48.93 -14.74
CA ALA A 120 19.57 50.20 -14.23
C ALA A 120 21.11 50.31 -14.27
N PRO A 121 21.68 51.25 -15.06
CA PRO A 121 23.13 51.33 -15.28
C PRO A 121 24.03 51.65 -14.10
N ASP A 122 23.52 51.72 -12.89
CA ASP A 122 24.33 51.86 -11.69
C ASP A 122 23.97 50.84 -10.62
N ASP A 123 23.21 49.82 -11.00
CA ASP A 123 22.64 48.80 -10.15
C ASP A 123 22.76 47.42 -10.83
N PRO A 124 23.66 46.55 -10.33
CA PRO A 124 23.95 45.29 -10.99
C PRO A 124 22.85 44.22 -10.89
N ASP A 125 21.83 44.42 -10.06
CA ASP A 125 20.73 43.50 -9.73
C ASP A 125 19.45 44.33 -9.57
N SER A 126 18.75 44.54 -10.69
CA SER A 126 17.73 45.58 -10.78
C SER A 126 16.45 45.25 -10.02
N ASP A 127 16.14 43.99 -9.74
CA ASP A 127 14.98 43.57 -8.96
C ASP A 127 15.28 43.00 -7.57
N ASP A 128 16.54 43.11 -7.14
CA ASP A 128 17.03 42.82 -5.79
C ASP A 128 16.83 41.35 -5.37
N ASP A 129 16.86 40.41 -6.31
CA ASP A 129 16.63 38.99 -6.01
C ASP A 129 17.92 38.21 -5.69
N GLY A 130 19.09 38.80 -5.97
CA GLY A 130 20.40 38.23 -5.73
C GLY A 130 21.13 37.75 -6.98
N ILE A 131 20.51 37.77 -8.17
CA ILE A 131 21.14 37.44 -9.45
C ILE A 131 21.45 38.72 -10.23
N PRO A 132 22.69 38.91 -10.74
CA PRO A 132 22.99 40.09 -11.55
C PRO A 132 22.25 40.09 -12.90
N ASP A 133 21.79 41.26 -13.38
CA ASP A 133 20.98 41.37 -14.61
C ASP A 133 21.67 40.72 -15.83
N GLY A 134 23.00 40.86 -15.90
CA GLY A 134 23.82 40.21 -16.92
C GLY A 134 23.79 38.68 -16.85
N VAL A 135 23.77 38.10 -15.65
CA VAL A 135 23.65 36.64 -15.46
C VAL A 135 22.29 36.17 -15.96
N GLU A 136 21.19 36.80 -15.55
CA GLU A 136 19.83 36.44 -15.93
C GLU A 136 19.57 36.50 -17.45
N LEU A 137 20.22 37.46 -18.13
CA LEU A 137 20.15 37.57 -19.59
C LEU A 137 21.10 36.60 -20.34
N GLY A 138 21.84 35.77 -19.62
CA GLY A 138 22.75 34.73 -20.11
C GLY A 138 24.05 35.30 -20.66
N ARG A 139 24.65 36.31 -20.00
CA ARG A 139 25.89 36.96 -20.46
C ARG A 139 27.12 36.17 -19.99
N THR A 140 27.91 35.74 -20.97
CA THR A 140 29.11 34.89 -20.78
C THR A 140 30.43 35.64 -20.90
N GLY A 141 30.41 36.97 -20.92
CA GLY A 141 31.62 37.76 -21.10
C GLY A 141 31.42 39.25 -20.87
N VAL A 142 32.53 39.94 -20.59
CA VAL A 142 32.54 41.38 -20.27
C VAL A 142 32.16 42.26 -21.47
N VAL A 143 31.57 43.42 -21.17
CA VAL A 143 31.42 44.50 -22.14
C VAL A 143 32.81 45.02 -22.55
N GLY A 144 33.10 44.93 -23.86
CA GLY A 144 34.42 45.27 -24.39
C GLY A 144 34.75 46.76 -24.23
N GLY A 145 35.69 47.07 -23.32
CA GLY A 145 36.14 48.44 -23.08
C GLY A 145 35.61 49.07 -21.79
N SER A 146 34.80 48.34 -21.01
CA SER A 146 34.24 48.82 -19.75
C SER A 146 35.29 49.04 -18.66
N GLY A 147 36.31 48.19 -18.64
CA GLY A 147 37.32 48.19 -17.58
C GLY A 147 36.93 47.37 -16.35
N CYS A 148 35.78 46.69 -16.39
CA CYS A 148 35.36 45.73 -15.39
C CYS A 148 36.30 44.51 -15.35
N THR A 149 36.65 44.07 -14.14
CA THR A 149 37.61 42.96 -13.93
C THR A 149 37.03 41.78 -13.17
N ASN A 150 35.90 41.96 -12.48
CA ASN A 150 35.22 40.94 -11.67
C ASN A 150 33.73 40.97 -12.03
N VAL A 151 33.38 40.46 -13.20
CA VAL A 151 31.99 40.33 -13.66
C VAL A 151 31.56 38.90 -13.39
N ALA A 152 30.39 38.71 -12.79
CA ALA A 152 29.75 37.40 -12.70
C ALA A 152 29.37 36.97 -14.12
N PHE A 153 29.71 35.75 -14.51
CA PHE A 153 29.33 35.24 -15.82
C PHE A 153 28.36 34.11 -15.64
N ASP A 154 27.34 34.15 -16.48
CA ASP A 154 26.42 33.05 -16.62
C ASP A 154 27.16 31.76 -17.04
N ALA A 155 26.87 30.69 -16.30
CA ALA A 155 27.41 29.36 -16.47
C ALA A 155 26.51 28.48 -17.36
N ASP A 156 25.22 28.80 -17.51
CA ASP A 156 24.28 28.16 -18.45
C ASP A 156 23.36 29.17 -19.17
N PRO A 157 23.75 29.66 -20.37
CA PRO A 157 23.04 30.76 -21.04
C PRO A 157 21.64 30.42 -21.57
N ALA A 158 21.26 29.14 -21.40
CA ALA A 158 19.96 28.60 -21.72
C ALA A 158 18.95 28.77 -20.58
N SER A 159 19.41 28.81 -19.32
CA SER A 159 18.60 29.22 -18.17
C SER A 159 18.56 30.74 -18.13
N ARG A 160 17.37 31.32 -18.11
CA ARG A 160 17.20 32.77 -18.15
C ARG A 160 15.98 33.17 -17.36
N THR A 161 16.21 34.03 -16.38
CA THR A 161 15.22 34.70 -15.57
C THR A 161 15.02 36.13 -16.08
N SER A 162 14.15 36.88 -15.42
CA SER A 162 13.82 38.24 -15.78
C SER A 162 14.52 39.21 -14.83
N PRO A 163 15.42 40.09 -15.32
CA PRO A 163 16.13 41.08 -14.48
C PRO A 163 15.29 42.26 -14.03
N VAL A 164 13.99 42.08 -14.10
CA VAL A 164 12.97 43.02 -13.68
C VAL A 164 11.75 42.22 -13.21
N ASP A 165 11.91 41.01 -12.73
CA ASP A 165 10.89 40.24 -12.05
C ASP A 165 11.58 39.21 -11.14
N SER A 166 11.65 39.51 -9.85
CA SER A 166 12.42 38.74 -8.85
C SER A 166 11.96 37.30 -8.61
N ASP A 167 10.92 36.86 -9.33
CA ASP A 167 10.23 35.57 -9.23
C ASP A 167 9.65 35.30 -10.63
N SER A 168 10.47 34.71 -11.49
CA SER A 168 10.23 34.60 -12.93
C SER A 168 9.13 33.62 -13.29
N ASP A 169 8.87 32.61 -12.46
CA ASP A 169 7.85 31.60 -12.68
C ASP A 169 6.60 31.75 -11.79
N ALA A 170 6.64 32.69 -10.85
CA ALA A 170 5.57 33.12 -9.97
C ALA A 170 5.09 32.04 -9.00
N ASP A 171 6.00 31.19 -8.51
CA ASP A 171 5.71 30.16 -7.53
C ASP A 171 5.88 30.63 -6.07
N GLY A 172 6.55 31.77 -5.89
CA GLY A 172 6.75 32.45 -4.62
C GLY A 172 8.14 32.31 -4.01
N ILE A 173 9.05 31.54 -4.62
CA ILE A 173 10.48 31.57 -4.34
C ILE A 173 11.12 32.64 -5.24
N LEU A 174 12.15 33.33 -4.76
CA LEU A 174 12.86 34.34 -5.57
C LEU A 174 13.88 33.64 -6.47
N ASP A 175 14.12 34.15 -7.68
CA ASP A 175 15.02 33.48 -8.63
C ASP A 175 16.42 33.28 -8.02
N GLY A 176 16.95 34.27 -7.30
CA GLY A 176 18.23 34.16 -6.60
C GLY A 176 18.22 33.30 -5.32
N ALA A 177 17.04 32.99 -4.77
CA ALA A 177 16.92 31.94 -3.74
C ALA A 177 16.97 30.54 -4.36
N GLU A 178 16.54 30.39 -5.61
CA GLU A 178 16.63 29.12 -6.34
C GLU A 178 18.04 28.92 -6.92
N ASP A 179 18.66 29.95 -7.50
CA ASP A 179 20.08 30.00 -7.91
C ASP A 179 20.94 30.68 -6.85
N ARG A 180 21.11 30.01 -5.70
CA ARG A 180 21.80 30.55 -4.50
C ARG A 180 23.24 30.97 -4.75
N ASN A 181 23.85 30.46 -5.80
CA ASN A 181 25.22 30.75 -6.17
C ASN A 181 25.32 31.86 -7.25
N ALA A 182 24.19 32.33 -7.77
CA ALA A 182 24.03 33.38 -8.78
C ALA A 182 24.91 33.14 -10.03
N SER A 183 24.99 31.88 -10.47
CA SER A 183 25.78 31.52 -11.66
C SER A 183 24.94 31.40 -12.92
N GLY A 184 23.61 31.46 -12.84
CA GLY A 184 22.69 31.22 -13.93
C GLY A 184 22.64 29.75 -14.36
N ALA A 185 23.26 28.83 -13.63
CA ALA A 185 23.21 27.40 -13.92
C ALA A 185 22.49 26.64 -12.82
N ARG A 186 21.50 25.81 -13.21
CA ARG A 186 20.84 24.89 -12.29
C ARG A 186 21.83 23.86 -11.75
N GLU A 187 22.12 23.92 -10.46
CA GLU A 187 22.89 22.89 -9.77
C GLU A 187 21.98 21.84 -9.09
N GLY A 188 22.58 20.82 -8.47
CA GLY A 188 21.87 19.59 -8.11
C GLY A 188 20.90 19.71 -6.92
N ASP A 189 21.07 20.71 -6.08
CA ASP A 189 20.28 21.00 -4.88
C ASP A 189 19.53 22.34 -4.99
N GLU A 190 19.28 22.78 -6.23
CA GLU A 190 18.62 24.03 -6.58
C GLU A 190 17.33 23.72 -7.36
N SER A 191 16.26 24.45 -7.05
CA SER A 191 15.06 24.51 -7.89
C SER A 191 15.34 25.31 -9.18
N ASP A 192 14.46 25.20 -10.17
CA ASP A 192 14.57 25.83 -11.47
C ASP A 192 13.74 27.11 -11.49
N PRO A 193 14.36 28.31 -11.43
CA PRO A 193 13.64 29.58 -11.34
C PRO A 193 12.82 29.96 -12.57
N THR A 194 12.81 29.10 -13.59
CA THR A 194 12.01 29.29 -14.79
C THR A 194 10.78 28.37 -14.83
N ARG A 195 10.56 27.59 -13.76
CA ARG A 195 9.59 26.51 -13.74
C ARG A 195 9.12 26.21 -12.31
N SER A 196 7.89 26.66 -12.06
CA SER A 196 7.15 26.55 -10.79
C SER A 196 6.88 25.15 -10.22
N ASP A 197 7.49 24.10 -10.76
CA ASP A 197 7.32 22.68 -10.43
C ASP A 197 8.55 21.97 -11.05
N THR A 198 9.67 21.99 -10.34
CA THR A 198 11.03 21.69 -10.82
C THR A 198 11.25 20.22 -11.14
N ASP A 199 10.55 19.31 -10.49
CA ASP A 199 10.68 17.89 -10.75
C ASP A 199 9.51 17.33 -11.58
N GLY A 200 8.37 18.01 -11.64
CA GLY A 200 7.21 17.71 -12.47
C GLY A 200 6.27 16.66 -11.85
N ASP A 201 6.18 16.61 -10.52
CA ASP A 201 5.31 15.73 -9.73
C ASP A 201 3.88 16.31 -9.52
N ARG A 202 3.72 17.61 -9.84
CA ARG A 202 2.51 18.47 -9.75
C ARG A 202 2.32 19.19 -8.42
N LEU A 203 3.29 19.13 -7.52
CA LEU A 203 3.44 20.11 -6.45
C LEU A 203 4.31 21.26 -6.97
N ALA A 204 4.23 22.44 -6.34
CA ALA A 204 4.99 23.60 -6.78
C ALA A 204 6.13 23.84 -5.80
N ASP A 205 7.28 24.30 -6.29
CA ASP A 205 8.48 24.40 -5.46
C ASP A 205 8.23 25.31 -4.24
N GLY A 206 7.54 26.44 -4.43
CA GLY A 206 7.12 27.34 -3.35
C GLY A 206 6.07 26.78 -2.36
N LEU A 207 5.50 25.58 -2.60
CA LEU A 207 4.73 24.79 -1.63
C LEU A 207 5.61 23.76 -0.91
N GLU A 208 6.56 23.16 -1.63
CA GLU A 208 7.51 22.19 -1.09
C GLU A 208 8.53 22.83 -0.15
N ASP A 209 9.07 23.99 -0.55
CA ASP A 209 9.79 24.94 0.29
C ASP A 209 8.77 25.85 1.00
N ALA A 210 8.18 25.33 2.07
CA ALA A 210 7.15 26.01 2.83
C ALA A 210 7.55 27.41 3.35
N ASN A 211 8.85 27.65 3.53
CA ASN A 211 9.38 28.92 4.04
C ASN A 211 9.92 29.84 2.92
N ARG A 212 10.20 29.29 1.73
CA ARG A 212 10.58 29.98 0.49
C ARG A 212 11.93 30.69 0.60
N ASP A 213 12.88 30.07 1.29
CA ASP A 213 14.26 30.56 1.39
C ASP A 213 15.22 29.87 0.42
N GLY A 214 14.71 28.98 -0.44
CA GLY A 214 15.48 28.19 -1.39
C GLY A 214 16.39 27.15 -0.72
N LEU A 215 16.20 26.90 0.58
CA LEU A 215 16.99 25.94 1.34
C LEU A 215 16.09 24.80 1.80
N ARG A 216 16.40 23.59 1.33
CA ARG A 216 15.78 22.38 1.87
C ARG A 216 16.06 22.24 3.37
N GLN A 217 15.00 22.25 4.19
CA GLN A 217 15.07 22.06 5.63
C GLN A 217 14.32 20.82 6.10
N ALA A 218 14.54 20.48 7.38
CA ALA A 218 13.85 19.34 7.99
C ALA A 218 12.37 19.67 8.18
N GLY A 219 11.50 18.93 7.49
CA GLY A 219 10.06 19.10 7.54
C GLY A 219 9.45 19.59 6.23
N GLU A 220 10.28 20.09 5.31
CA GLU A 220 9.94 20.47 3.94
C GLU A 220 10.14 19.29 2.97
N LEU A 221 9.52 19.40 1.80
CA LEU A 221 9.74 18.51 0.67
C LEU A 221 10.93 19.00 -0.15
N ASP A 222 11.35 18.22 -1.14
CA ASP A 222 12.51 18.53 -1.98
C ASP A 222 12.02 18.81 -3.41
N PRO A 223 11.96 20.10 -3.85
CA PRO A 223 11.46 20.48 -5.19
C PRO A 223 12.15 19.81 -6.38
N SER A 224 13.28 19.13 -6.13
CA SER A 224 14.05 18.43 -7.14
C SER A 224 13.78 16.91 -7.19
N SER A 225 12.91 16.41 -6.31
CA SER A 225 12.68 14.98 -6.05
C SER A 225 11.20 14.63 -5.99
N ARG A 226 10.70 14.07 -7.10
CA ARG A 226 9.27 13.74 -7.26
C ARG A 226 8.67 12.81 -6.20
N ASP A 227 9.51 12.04 -5.52
CA ASP A 227 9.17 10.96 -4.59
C ASP A 227 10.16 11.07 -3.42
N SER A 228 9.74 11.79 -2.38
CA SER A 228 10.59 12.26 -1.29
C SER A 228 11.03 11.15 -0.32
N ASP A 229 10.21 10.12 -0.14
CA ASP A 229 10.51 8.98 0.74
C ASP A 229 10.86 7.68 0.00
N GLY A 230 10.66 7.64 -1.31
CA GLY A 230 11.10 6.57 -2.21
C GLY A 230 10.19 5.35 -2.21
N ASP A 231 8.91 5.50 -1.90
CA ASP A 231 7.94 4.41 -1.78
C ASP A 231 7.25 4.04 -3.12
N GLY A 232 7.36 4.92 -4.13
CA GLY A 232 6.81 4.75 -5.46
C GLY A 232 5.58 5.60 -5.77
N LEU A 233 5.11 6.45 -4.86
CA LEU A 233 4.18 7.55 -5.12
C LEU A 233 4.93 8.87 -5.34
N ASP A 234 4.35 9.73 -6.19
CA ASP A 234 4.89 11.07 -6.40
C ASP A 234 4.33 11.99 -5.30
N ASP A 235 5.09 12.93 -4.72
CA ASP A 235 4.64 13.80 -3.60
C ASP A 235 3.33 14.53 -3.94
N GLY A 236 3.20 15.06 -5.16
CA GLY A 236 1.99 15.71 -5.66
C GLY A 236 0.79 14.78 -5.95
N ILE A 237 0.94 13.45 -5.81
CA ILE A 237 -0.16 12.47 -5.77
C ILE A 237 -0.63 12.25 -4.34
N GLU A 238 0.31 12.22 -3.40
CA GLU A 238 0.09 12.05 -1.97
C GLU A 238 -0.62 13.29 -1.38
N ASP A 239 -0.18 14.49 -1.76
CA ASP A 239 -0.91 15.75 -1.55
C ASP A 239 -2.02 15.91 -2.60
N ARG A 240 -3.11 15.19 -2.40
CA ARG A 240 -4.26 15.15 -3.32
C ARG A 240 -4.84 16.54 -3.56
N ASN A 241 -4.78 17.42 -2.57
CA ASN A 241 -5.38 18.74 -2.62
C ASN A 241 -4.41 19.81 -3.20
N ARG A 242 -3.10 19.56 -3.12
CA ARG A 242 -1.98 20.38 -3.61
C ARG A 242 -1.83 21.71 -2.87
N ASP A 243 -1.88 21.66 -1.54
CA ASP A 243 -1.64 22.82 -0.69
C ASP A 243 -0.33 22.75 0.10
N GLY A 244 0.48 21.71 -0.11
CA GLY A 244 1.76 21.47 0.54
C GLY A 244 1.61 21.03 2.00
N VAL A 245 0.43 20.59 2.43
CA VAL A 245 0.14 20.18 3.80
C VAL A 245 -0.44 18.77 3.82
N PHE A 246 0.11 17.93 4.69
CA PHE A 246 -0.47 16.62 4.97
C PHE A 246 -1.82 16.73 5.70
N ASP A 247 -2.91 16.29 5.05
CA ASP A 247 -4.26 16.26 5.61
C ASP A 247 -4.78 14.84 5.95
N ASP A 248 -5.84 14.79 6.76
CA ASP A 248 -6.57 13.55 7.03
C ASP A 248 -7.12 12.92 5.73
N GLY A 249 -6.59 11.76 5.35
CA GLY A 249 -7.03 10.98 4.17
C GLY A 249 -6.12 11.14 2.94
N GLU A 250 -4.98 11.78 3.14
CA GLU A 250 -3.78 11.76 2.28
C GLU A 250 -2.72 10.83 2.90
N THR A 251 -1.69 10.54 2.12
CA THR A 251 -0.44 9.91 2.58
C THR A 251 0.61 11.00 2.84
N ASP A 252 1.53 10.78 3.77
CA ASP A 252 2.58 11.77 4.10
C ASP A 252 3.79 11.52 3.19
N PRO A 253 4.15 12.43 2.25
CA PRO A 253 5.22 12.20 1.27
C PRO A 253 6.64 12.02 1.84
N ARG A 254 6.76 12.04 3.16
CA ARG A 254 8.02 11.92 3.91
C ARG A 254 8.07 10.60 4.67
N ILE A 255 7.02 9.79 4.61
CA ILE A 255 6.85 8.54 5.36
C ILE A 255 6.31 7.47 4.41
N SER A 256 7.20 6.57 4.00
CA SER A 256 6.92 5.54 2.99
C SER A 256 5.84 4.49 3.37
N ASP A 257 5.23 4.61 4.54
CA ASP A 257 4.27 3.68 5.16
C ASP A 257 3.46 4.53 6.16
N THR A 258 2.44 5.22 5.63
CA THR A 258 1.72 6.28 6.33
C THR A 258 0.95 5.75 7.54
N ASP A 259 0.36 4.57 7.44
CA ASP A 259 -0.47 3.98 8.50
C ASP A 259 0.27 2.96 9.40
N GLY A 260 1.51 2.62 9.04
CA GLY A 260 2.44 1.85 9.86
C GLY A 260 2.16 0.34 9.87
N ASP A 261 1.49 -0.18 8.84
CA ASP A 261 1.07 -1.58 8.77
C ASP A 261 2.12 -2.51 8.10
N ARG A 262 3.22 -1.91 7.59
CA ARG A 262 4.35 -2.52 6.88
C ARG A 262 4.15 -2.78 5.38
N LEU A 263 3.08 -2.28 4.80
CA LEU A 263 2.97 -2.05 3.36
C LEU A 263 3.42 -0.61 3.07
N LEU A 264 3.98 -0.40 1.89
CA LEU A 264 4.37 0.94 1.46
C LEU A 264 3.18 1.60 0.77
N ASP A 265 3.00 2.91 0.87
CA ASP A 265 1.82 3.57 0.31
C ASP A 265 1.72 3.32 -1.22
N GLY A 266 2.86 3.35 -1.91
CA GLY A 266 2.97 2.98 -3.33
C GLY A 266 2.79 1.49 -3.66
N GLU A 267 2.93 0.58 -2.69
CA GLU A 267 2.54 -0.83 -2.85
C GLU A 267 1.01 -1.01 -2.76
N GLU A 268 0.35 -0.14 -2.01
CA GLU A 268 -1.09 -0.17 -1.77
C GLU A 268 -1.86 0.54 -2.91
N ASP A 269 -1.40 1.71 -3.36
CA ASP A 269 -1.84 2.34 -4.61
C ASP A 269 -1.00 1.87 -5.82
N ARG A 270 -1.27 0.64 -6.25
CA ARG A 270 -0.46 -0.07 -7.26
C ARG A 270 -0.42 0.62 -8.62
N ASN A 271 -1.31 1.57 -8.88
CA ASN A 271 -1.35 2.29 -10.14
C ASN A 271 -0.87 3.76 -10.03
N ALA A 272 -0.53 4.20 -8.81
CA ALA A 272 0.04 5.51 -8.48
C ALA A 272 -0.82 6.67 -9.00
N ASN A 273 -2.12 6.66 -8.68
CA ASN A 273 -3.06 7.71 -9.09
C ASN A 273 -3.67 8.51 -7.91
N GLY A 274 -3.36 8.14 -6.67
CA GLY A 274 -3.84 8.75 -5.43
C GLY A 274 -5.30 8.43 -5.12
N VAL A 275 -5.88 7.42 -5.76
CA VAL A 275 -7.30 7.02 -5.63
C VAL A 275 -7.39 5.53 -5.40
N ARG A 276 -7.73 5.16 -4.17
CA ARG A 276 -7.98 3.77 -3.78
C ARG A 276 -9.04 3.08 -4.64
N GLU A 277 -8.71 1.89 -5.12
CA GLU A 277 -9.63 1.01 -5.83
C GLU A 277 -10.05 -0.24 -5.03
N PRO A 278 -11.12 -0.95 -5.45
CA PRO A 278 -11.64 -2.09 -4.68
C PRO A 278 -10.71 -3.31 -4.59
N PHE A 279 -9.57 -3.30 -5.28
CA PHE A 279 -8.56 -4.35 -5.27
C PHE A 279 -7.24 -3.88 -4.63
N GLU A 280 -7.28 -2.72 -3.98
CA GLU A 280 -6.18 -2.05 -3.29
C GLU A 280 -6.55 -1.89 -1.81
N THR A 281 -5.55 -2.03 -0.96
CA THR A 281 -5.62 -1.64 0.44
C THR A 281 -5.64 -0.12 0.56
N ASP A 282 -5.95 0.40 1.74
CA ASP A 282 -6.03 1.84 2.00
C ASP A 282 -4.78 2.29 2.75
N PRO A 283 -3.83 3.01 2.12
CA PRO A 283 -2.55 3.37 2.74
C PRO A 283 -2.66 4.33 3.94
N THR A 284 -3.89 4.75 4.26
CA THR A 284 -4.18 5.59 5.42
C THR A 284 -4.90 4.84 6.53
N ASN A 285 -5.07 3.53 6.38
CA ASN A 285 -5.82 2.66 7.28
C ASN A 285 -5.24 1.24 7.32
N ASN A 286 -4.51 0.97 8.40
CA ASN A 286 -3.77 -0.26 8.64
C ASN A 286 -4.62 -1.55 8.80
N ASP A 287 -5.91 -1.53 8.50
CA ASP A 287 -6.87 -2.64 8.58
C ASP A 287 -8.00 -2.31 7.60
N THR A 288 -7.77 -2.59 6.31
CA THR A 288 -8.61 -2.11 5.21
C THR A 288 -10.02 -2.67 5.25
N ASP A 289 -10.18 -3.92 5.65
CA ASP A 289 -11.48 -4.59 5.68
C ASP A 289 -12.13 -4.64 7.07
N CYS A 290 -11.41 -4.23 8.12
CA CYS A 290 -11.88 -4.05 9.49
C CYS A 290 -12.19 -5.33 10.24
N ASP A 291 -11.36 -6.34 10.05
CA ASP A 291 -11.50 -7.64 10.69
C ASP A 291 -10.64 -7.80 11.97
N GLY A 292 -9.69 -6.88 12.19
CA GLY A 292 -8.81 -6.84 13.35
C GLY A 292 -7.38 -7.33 13.13
N LEU A 293 -7.03 -7.75 11.92
CA LEU A 293 -5.67 -7.96 11.46
C LEU A 293 -5.23 -6.78 10.59
N SER A 294 -3.92 -6.54 10.53
CA SER A 294 -3.41 -5.44 9.70
C SER A 294 -3.11 -5.96 8.31
N ASP A 295 -3.24 -5.14 7.27
CA ASP A 295 -3.12 -5.62 5.89
C ASP A 295 -1.74 -6.28 5.65
N GLY A 296 -0.68 -5.67 6.20
CA GLY A 296 0.66 -6.24 6.22
C GLY A 296 0.81 -7.53 7.02
N ASP A 297 0.12 -7.71 8.17
CA ASP A 297 0.15 -8.96 8.96
C ASP A 297 -0.62 -10.08 8.22
N GLU A 298 -1.72 -9.76 7.57
CA GLU A 298 -2.48 -10.69 6.74
C GLU A 298 -1.64 -11.26 5.61
N LEU A 299 -1.01 -10.39 4.81
CA LEU A 299 -0.19 -10.81 3.68
C LEU A 299 1.08 -11.56 4.11
N SER A 300 1.74 -11.11 5.18
CA SER A 300 3.07 -11.61 5.54
C SER A 300 3.07 -12.77 6.54
N ALA A 301 2.10 -12.83 7.45
CA ALA A 301 2.07 -13.78 8.55
C ALA A 301 0.94 -14.82 8.44
N HIS A 302 -0.20 -14.45 7.84
CA HIS A 302 -1.41 -15.27 7.87
C HIS A 302 -1.79 -15.88 6.53
N GLY A 303 -1.45 -15.23 5.42
CA GLY A 303 -1.87 -15.67 4.08
C GLY A 303 -3.36 -15.44 3.81
N THR A 304 -3.98 -14.56 4.60
CA THR A 304 -5.35 -14.06 4.41
C THR A 304 -5.36 -12.89 3.43
N SER A 305 -6.55 -12.38 3.14
CA SER A 305 -6.78 -11.35 2.14
C SER A 305 -7.22 -10.05 2.82
N PRO A 306 -6.44 -8.95 2.74
CA PRO A 306 -6.73 -7.68 3.41
C PRO A 306 -7.90 -6.86 2.83
N LEU A 307 -8.70 -7.50 2.00
CA LEU A 307 -9.86 -6.94 1.32
C LEU A 307 -11.12 -7.75 1.63
N LEU A 308 -10.99 -8.79 2.45
CA LEU A 308 -12.02 -9.76 2.79
C LEU A 308 -11.94 -10.06 4.28
N VAL A 309 -12.88 -9.49 5.04
CA VAL A 309 -13.09 -9.76 6.47
C VAL A 309 -13.06 -11.26 6.84
N ASP A 310 -13.46 -12.11 5.89
CA ASP A 310 -13.55 -13.56 6.02
C ASP A 310 -12.94 -14.15 4.73
N SER A 311 -11.67 -14.57 4.83
CA SER A 311 -10.83 -14.98 3.71
C SER A 311 -11.28 -16.29 3.09
N ASP A 312 -11.60 -17.27 3.92
CA ASP A 312 -11.99 -18.60 3.47
C ASP A 312 -13.50 -18.71 3.19
N ARG A 313 -14.31 -17.81 3.74
CA ARG A 313 -15.76 -17.62 3.60
C ARG A 313 -16.62 -18.64 4.31
N ASP A 314 -16.22 -19.08 5.48
CA ASP A 314 -16.97 -20.00 6.33
C ASP A 314 -18.01 -19.30 7.23
N GLY A 315 -17.84 -17.99 7.45
CA GLY A 315 -18.67 -17.14 8.29
C GLY A 315 -17.98 -16.53 9.51
N LEU A 316 -16.71 -16.80 9.79
CA LEU A 316 -15.92 -16.12 10.83
C LEU A 316 -14.98 -15.09 10.20
N ALA A 317 -14.69 -14.02 10.93
CA ALA A 317 -13.74 -13.02 10.47
C ALA A 317 -12.31 -13.47 10.81
N ASP A 318 -11.30 -13.20 9.96
CA ASP A 318 -9.97 -13.77 10.17
C ASP A 318 -9.34 -13.33 11.51
N GLY A 319 -9.58 -12.07 11.92
CA GLY A 319 -9.23 -11.59 13.26
C GLY A 319 -9.93 -12.32 14.41
N LEU A 320 -11.16 -12.77 14.23
CA LEU A 320 -11.89 -13.60 15.20
C LEU A 320 -11.24 -14.98 15.32
N GLU A 321 -11.03 -15.63 14.18
CA GLU A 321 -10.37 -16.94 14.09
C GLU A 321 -8.96 -16.91 14.70
N ARG A 322 -8.26 -15.78 14.55
CA ARG A 322 -6.94 -15.56 15.13
C ARG A 322 -6.95 -15.29 16.64
N GLY A 323 -8.12 -15.04 17.22
CA GLY A 323 -8.35 -14.75 18.64
C GLY A 323 -7.97 -13.32 19.04
N ILE A 324 -8.31 -12.33 18.21
CA ILE A 324 -8.05 -10.90 18.48
C ILE A 324 -9.07 -10.34 19.47
N VAL A 325 -8.59 -9.91 20.64
CA VAL A 325 -9.44 -9.39 21.75
C VAL A 325 -9.40 -7.87 21.92
N ALA A 326 -8.61 -7.19 21.09
CA ALA A 326 -8.48 -5.75 21.09
C ALA A 326 -8.20 -5.30 19.67
N PRO A 327 -8.81 -4.19 19.22
CA PRO A 327 -8.58 -3.68 17.87
C PRO A 327 -7.14 -3.15 17.74
N LEU A 328 -6.70 -3.02 16.50
CA LEU A 328 -5.47 -2.32 16.16
C LEU A 328 -5.53 -0.85 16.62
N VAL A 329 -4.35 -0.30 16.88
CA VAL A 329 -4.21 1.11 17.23
C VAL A 329 -4.28 1.92 15.94
N ASP A 330 -5.00 3.05 15.99
CA ASP A 330 -5.15 4.00 14.89
C ASP A 330 -5.86 3.46 13.62
N SER A 331 -6.44 2.26 13.68
CA SER A 331 -7.28 1.74 12.59
C SER A 331 -8.56 2.56 12.39
N ARG A 332 -8.88 2.85 11.12
CA ARG A 332 -9.99 3.71 10.70
C ARG A 332 -11.23 2.88 10.35
N CYS A 333 -11.70 2.08 11.30
CA CYS A 333 -12.84 1.19 11.12
C CYS A 333 -14.17 1.79 11.63
N PRO A 334 -15.07 2.30 10.76
CA PRO A 334 -16.25 3.06 11.21
C PRO A 334 -17.27 2.21 11.97
N SER A 335 -17.33 0.91 11.67
CA SER A 335 -18.22 -0.06 12.33
C SER A 335 -17.58 -0.72 13.56
N GLY A 336 -16.29 -0.46 13.80
CA GLY A 336 -15.47 -1.23 14.73
C GLY A 336 -15.11 -2.62 14.20
N VAL A 337 -14.32 -3.34 15.00
CA VAL A 337 -13.84 -4.70 14.74
C VAL A 337 -14.60 -5.68 15.63
N ALA A 338 -14.94 -6.85 15.11
CA ALA A 338 -15.50 -7.95 15.91
C ALA A 338 -14.38 -8.56 16.76
N LEU A 339 -14.53 -8.51 18.09
CA LEU A 339 -13.51 -9.00 19.00
C LEU A 339 -13.89 -10.37 19.56
N ASP A 340 -12.88 -11.22 19.61
CA ASP A 340 -12.94 -12.56 20.17
C ASP A 340 -13.27 -12.55 21.68
N GLN A 341 -14.16 -13.45 22.10
CA GLN A 341 -14.57 -13.63 23.49
C GLN A 341 -13.86 -14.79 24.21
N ASP A 342 -13.18 -15.68 23.48
CA ASP A 342 -12.36 -16.76 24.02
C ASP A 342 -11.15 -17.08 23.12
N PRO A 343 -9.97 -16.48 23.38
CA PRO A 343 -8.82 -16.60 22.47
C PRO A 343 -8.20 -18.00 22.39
N ALA A 344 -8.78 -18.95 23.12
CA ALA A 344 -8.42 -20.35 23.08
C ALA A 344 -9.20 -21.15 22.01
N SER A 345 -10.35 -20.67 21.54
CA SER A 345 -11.17 -21.29 20.48
C SER A 345 -10.87 -20.68 19.12
N ARG A 346 -9.63 -20.85 18.67
CA ARG A 346 -9.16 -20.39 17.36
C ARG A 346 -9.44 -21.41 16.28
N THR A 347 -9.55 -20.96 15.05
CA THR A 347 -9.74 -21.79 13.85
C THR A 347 -8.65 -21.49 12.83
N GLU A 348 -8.60 -22.25 11.74
CA GLU A 348 -7.63 -22.09 10.66
C GLU A 348 -8.11 -21.07 9.63
N LEU A 349 -7.48 -19.89 9.58
CA LEU A 349 -7.89 -18.71 8.78
C LEU A 349 -8.06 -18.91 7.25
N THR A 350 -7.71 -20.08 6.72
CA THR A 350 -7.76 -20.38 5.28
C THR A 350 -8.47 -21.69 4.95
N GLU A 351 -9.01 -22.38 5.96
CA GLU A 351 -9.67 -23.67 5.85
C GLU A 351 -11.03 -23.60 6.54
N ARG A 352 -12.10 -23.65 5.73
CA ARG A 352 -13.47 -23.40 6.20
C ARG A 352 -14.06 -24.36 7.26
N ASP A 353 -13.31 -25.39 7.59
CA ASP A 353 -13.71 -26.55 8.39
C ASP A 353 -12.43 -27.06 9.07
N THR A 354 -12.13 -26.51 10.25
CA THR A 354 -10.86 -26.65 10.94
C THR A 354 -10.60 -28.10 11.36
N ASP A 355 -11.63 -28.82 11.81
CA ASP A 355 -11.50 -30.21 12.27
C ASP A 355 -11.83 -31.27 11.20
N GLY A 356 -12.40 -30.85 10.06
CA GLY A 356 -12.62 -31.66 8.88
C GLY A 356 -13.82 -32.60 8.98
N ASP A 357 -14.83 -32.22 9.77
CA ASP A 357 -15.97 -33.06 10.09
C ASP A 357 -17.19 -32.83 9.16
N GLY A 358 -17.14 -31.77 8.34
CA GLY A 358 -18.15 -31.38 7.38
C GLY A 358 -19.13 -30.31 7.87
N ALA A 359 -19.04 -29.86 9.12
CA ALA A 359 -19.53 -28.55 9.55
C ALA A 359 -18.55 -27.45 9.09
N LEU A 360 -18.95 -26.18 9.18
CA LEU A 360 -18.07 -25.05 8.86
C LEU A 360 -17.88 -24.27 10.14
N ASP A 361 -16.71 -23.69 10.40
CA ASP A 361 -16.43 -23.13 11.73
C ASP A 361 -17.41 -21.99 12.08
N GLY A 362 -17.70 -21.11 11.13
CA GLY A 362 -18.71 -20.05 11.29
C GLY A 362 -20.16 -20.51 11.40
N VAL A 363 -20.44 -21.78 11.09
CA VAL A 363 -21.74 -22.40 11.30
C VAL A 363 -21.85 -23.01 12.70
N GLU A 364 -20.72 -23.40 13.27
CA GLU A 364 -20.60 -23.96 14.61
C GLU A 364 -20.57 -22.87 15.66
N ASP A 365 -19.83 -21.77 15.44
CA ASP A 365 -19.98 -20.50 16.18
C ASP A 365 -21.12 -19.65 15.58
N ALA A 366 -22.35 -20.10 15.82
CA ALA A 366 -23.55 -19.51 15.25
C ALA A 366 -23.77 -18.03 15.61
N ASN A 367 -23.13 -17.54 16.67
CA ASN A 367 -23.24 -16.17 17.13
C ASN A 367 -22.01 -15.30 16.81
N GLN A 368 -20.97 -15.89 16.19
CA GLN A 368 -19.78 -15.24 15.64
C GLN A 368 -19.05 -14.41 16.69
N ASN A 369 -18.84 -14.98 17.87
CA ASN A 369 -18.17 -14.31 18.98
C ASN A 369 -16.82 -14.92 19.35
N GLY A 370 -16.37 -15.93 18.60
CA GLY A 370 -15.07 -16.59 18.77
C GLY A 370 -15.02 -17.47 20.01
N ARG A 371 -16.17 -17.88 20.55
CA ARG A 371 -16.27 -18.70 21.76
C ARG A 371 -17.30 -19.79 21.60
N VAL A 372 -16.92 -21.01 21.96
CA VAL A 372 -17.85 -22.15 22.03
C VAL A 372 -18.88 -21.92 23.16
N ASP A 373 -20.11 -21.55 22.80
CA ASP A 373 -21.21 -21.35 23.75
C ASP A 373 -22.11 -22.59 23.92
N PRO A 374 -22.90 -22.67 25.02
CA PRO A 374 -23.84 -23.77 25.19
C PRO A 374 -24.88 -23.84 24.06
N GLY A 375 -24.89 -24.96 23.33
CA GLY A 375 -25.75 -25.19 22.17
C GLY A 375 -25.08 -24.93 20.82
N GLU A 376 -23.80 -24.62 20.82
CA GLU A 376 -22.90 -24.59 19.67
C GLU A 376 -21.96 -25.81 19.72
N SER A 377 -21.66 -26.39 18.56
CA SER A 377 -20.59 -27.38 18.43
C SER A 377 -19.24 -26.66 18.47
N ASP A 378 -18.17 -27.40 18.76
CA ASP A 378 -16.81 -26.89 18.88
C ASP A 378 -16.07 -27.08 17.53
N PRO A 379 -15.73 -25.99 16.81
CA PRO A 379 -15.07 -26.08 15.49
C PRO A 379 -13.72 -26.79 15.47
N ASN A 380 -13.15 -27.07 16.65
CA ASN A 380 -11.88 -27.76 16.80
C ASN A 380 -12.05 -29.24 17.20
N ARG A 381 -13.28 -29.76 17.18
CA ARG A 381 -13.61 -31.09 17.64
C ARG A 381 -14.75 -31.71 16.82
N ALA A 382 -14.34 -32.58 15.90
CA ALA A 382 -15.19 -33.29 14.94
C ALA A 382 -16.34 -34.17 15.50
N ASP A 383 -16.54 -34.24 16.82
CA ASP A 383 -17.63 -34.95 17.49
C ASP A 383 -17.76 -34.27 18.85
N SER A 384 -18.55 -33.20 18.91
CA SER A 384 -18.59 -32.24 20.01
C SER A 384 -19.17 -32.81 21.30
N ASP A 385 -20.08 -33.76 21.22
CA ASP A 385 -20.72 -34.36 22.38
C ASP A 385 -20.16 -35.74 22.76
N GLY A 386 -19.42 -36.38 21.85
CA GLY A 386 -18.74 -37.65 22.04
C GLY A 386 -19.64 -38.88 21.87
N ASP A 387 -20.73 -38.77 21.13
CA ASP A 387 -21.68 -39.87 20.90
C ASP A 387 -21.23 -40.83 19.78
N GLY A 388 -20.25 -40.42 18.98
CA GLY A 388 -19.65 -41.19 17.88
C GLY A 388 -20.19 -40.85 16.48
N LEU A 389 -21.06 -39.87 16.35
CA LEU A 389 -21.34 -39.15 15.11
C LEU A 389 -20.49 -37.87 15.04
N VAL A 390 -20.22 -37.40 13.81
CA VAL A 390 -19.52 -36.14 13.61
C VAL A 390 -20.53 -35.01 13.41
N ASP A 391 -20.20 -33.80 13.84
CA ASP A 391 -21.16 -32.69 13.95
C ASP A 391 -21.73 -32.33 12.57
N GLY A 392 -20.88 -32.34 11.54
CA GLY A 392 -21.29 -32.20 10.14
C GLY A 392 -22.38 -33.20 9.69
N ASP A 393 -22.21 -34.49 10.01
CA ASP A 393 -23.18 -35.55 9.67
C ASP A 393 -24.49 -35.37 10.45
N GLU A 394 -24.41 -34.99 11.72
CA GLU A 394 -25.57 -34.74 12.56
C GLU A 394 -26.41 -33.59 12.02
N ARG A 395 -25.78 -32.49 11.62
CA ARG A 395 -26.49 -31.35 11.01
C ARG A 395 -27.18 -31.74 9.71
N VAL A 396 -26.54 -32.56 8.87
CA VAL A 396 -27.14 -33.07 7.62
C VAL A 396 -28.34 -33.99 7.89
N LEU A 397 -28.27 -34.79 8.96
CA LEU A 397 -29.33 -35.72 9.35
C LEU A 397 -30.41 -35.08 10.24
N GLY A 398 -30.17 -33.86 10.73
CA GLY A 398 -31.06 -33.10 11.60
C GLY A 398 -31.04 -33.58 13.05
N PHE A 399 -29.90 -34.05 13.53
CA PHE A 399 -29.59 -34.31 14.94
C PHE A 399 -28.91 -33.09 15.58
N ASP A 400 -28.87 -33.07 16.91
CA ASP A 400 -28.26 -32.01 17.71
C ASP A 400 -26.81 -32.38 18.10
N PRO A 401 -25.79 -31.76 17.48
CA PRO A 401 -24.38 -32.10 17.70
C PRO A 401 -23.83 -31.74 19.09
N THR A 402 -24.71 -31.28 19.99
CA THR A 402 -24.35 -30.92 21.36
C THR A 402 -25.08 -31.76 22.41
N ASP A 403 -25.96 -32.69 22.00
CA ASP A 403 -26.69 -33.58 22.90
C ASP A 403 -26.29 -35.05 22.68
N PRO A 404 -25.49 -35.65 23.58
CA PRO A 404 -24.95 -37.02 23.40
C PRO A 404 -26.01 -38.13 23.53
N ASN A 405 -27.30 -37.76 23.52
CA ASN A 405 -28.45 -38.65 23.49
C ASN A 405 -29.33 -38.44 22.23
N ASP A 406 -28.95 -37.55 21.31
CA ASP A 406 -29.56 -37.36 20.00
C ASP A 406 -28.51 -37.69 18.92
N PRO A 407 -28.80 -38.59 17.96
CA PRO A 407 -30.02 -39.36 17.82
C PRO A 407 -30.20 -40.39 18.93
N ASP A 408 -31.44 -40.52 19.42
CA ASP A 408 -31.84 -41.70 20.18
C ASP A 408 -31.35 -42.95 19.43
N PRO A 409 -30.59 -43.88 20.07
CA PRO A 409 -30.03 -45.06 19.42
C PRO A 409 -31.05 -45.92 18.65
N SER A 410 -32.35 -45.75 18.91
CA SER A 410 -33.45 -46.36 18.16
C SER A 410 -33.77 -45.70 16.81
N ARG A 411 -33.19 -44.53 16.51
CA ARG A 411 -33.44 -43.70 15.31
C ARG A 411 -32.31 -43.75 14.29
N VAL A 412 -31.15 -44.33 14.61
CA VAL A 412 -30.04 -44.48 13.66
C VAL A 412 -30.31 -45.66 12.71
N PRO A 413 -30.45 -45.47 11.38
CA PRO A 413 -30.47 -46.58 10.43
C PRO A 413 -29.15 -47.34 10.53
N GLY A 414 -29.17 -48.67 10.60
CA GLY A 414 -27.99 -49.51 10.86
C GLY A 414 -26.85 -49.47 9.83
N ILE A 415 -26.83 -48.48 8.94
CA ILE A 415 -25.75 -48.20 7.98
C ILE A 415 -24.65 -47.29 8.57
N LEU A 416 -24.95 -46.45 9.57
CA LEU A 416 -23.93 -45.64 10.28
C LEU A 416 -23.22 -46.42 11.41
N ALA A 417 -23.77 -47.55 11.85
CA ALA A 417 -23.15 -48.41 12.86
C ALA A 417 -21.85 -49.12 12.40
N ILE A 418 -21.36 -48.84 11.19
CA ILE A 418 -20.12 -49.42 10.63
C ILE A 418 -18.89 -48.65 11.12
N CYS A 419 -18.98 -47.34 11.40
CA CYS A 419 -17.83 -46.55 11.88
C CYS A 419 -17.53 -46.75 13.38
N ALA A 420 -18.51 -47.20 14.18
CA ALA A 420 -18.35 -47.43 15.62
C ALA A 420 -17.73 -48.79 15.99
N ASP A 421 -17.48 -49.70 15.04
CA ASP A 421 -16.94 -51.04 15.32
C ASP A 421 -15.40 -51.07 15.17
N THR A 422 -14.70 -50.93 16.30
CA THR A 422 -13.23 -51.04 16.43
C THR A 422 -12.63 -52.39 15.99
N ASN A 423 -13.44 -53.35 15.54
CA ASN A 423 -12.99 -54.63 14.99
C ASN A 423 -12.81 -54.64 13.45
N LEU A 424 -13.14 -53.56 12.75
CA LEU A 424 -12.87 -53.46 11.32
C LEU A 424 -11.37 -53.18 11.09
N LYS A 425 -10.67 -54.18 10.57
CA LYS A 425 -9.32 -53.99 10.04
C LYS A 425 -9.43 -53.37 8.65
N ASP A 426 -8.71 -52.28 8.44
CA ASP A 426 -8.45 -51.72 7.11
C ASP A 426 -8.09 -52.82 6.11
N VAL A 427 -8.82 -52.84 5.00
CA VAL A 427 -8.44 -53.65 3.84
C VAL A 427 -7.60 -52.76 2.93
N ASP A 428 -6.29 -52.90 3.06
CA ASP A 428 -5.32 -52.31 2.14
C ASP A 428 -5.49 -52.94 0.74
N PHE A 429 -5.80 -52.12 -0.27
CA PHE A 429 -6.10 -52.56 -1.63
C PHE A 429 -4.85 -52.73 -2.51
N ASP A 430 -3.63 -52.49 -1.99
CA ASP A 430 -2.44 -52.32 -2.83
C ASP A 430 -1.55 -53.56 -3.07
N VAL A 431 -2.07 -54.79 -2.89
CA VAL A 431 -1.28 -56.02 -3.14
C VAL A 431 -1.99 -57.11 -3.95
N GLY A 432 -1.99 -56.95 -5.27
CA GLY A 432 -1.92 -58.06 -6.25
C GLY A 432 -3.25 -58.59 -6.84
N PRO A 433 -3.19 -59.39 -7.93
CA PRO A 433 -4.34 -59.66 -8.81
C PRO A 433 -5.19 -60.90 -8.47
N GLU A 434 -5.01 -61.53 -7.30
CA GLU A 434 -5.78 -62.74 -6.95
C GLU A 434 -6.40 -62.64 -5.54
N TRP A 435 -7.73 -62.59 -5.49
CA TRP A 435 -8.51 -62.52 -4.26
C TRP A 435 -9.14 -63.89 -3.97
N THR A 436 -8.85 -64.47 -2.81
CA THR A 436 -9.67 -65.51 -2.18
C THR A 436 -10.10 -65.01 -0.81
N MET A 437 -11.38 -64.69 -0.62
CA MET A 437 -11.92 -64.44 0.72
C MET A 437 -12.28 -65.78 1.38
N VAL A 438 -11.84 -65.95 2.64
CA VAL A 438 -12.41 -66.92 3.57
C VAL A 438 -12.78 -66.16 4.83
N THR A 439 -14.02 -65.67 4.91
CA THR A 439 -14.67 -65.37 6.18
C THR A 439 -16.15 -65.73 6.09
N GLU A 440 -16.60 -66.60 7.00
CA GLU A 440 -18.00 -66.83 7.30
C GLU A 440 -18.46 -65.77 8.30
N THR A 441 -19.26 -64.81 7.87
CA THR A 441 -20.17 -64.08 8.76
C THR A 441 -21.47 -63.88 8.01
N SER A 442 -22.51 -64.58 8.44
CA SER A 442 -23.86 -64.45 7.88
C SER A 442 -24.63 -63.38 8.67
N PHE A 443 -25.18 -62.40 7.97
CA PHE A 443 -26.22 -61.52 8.50
C PHE A 443 -27.56 -61.87 7.82
N VAL A 444 -28.62 -62.00 8.62
CA VAL A 444 -29.98 -62.16 8.12
C VAL A 444 -30.72 -60.86 8.43
N HIS A 445 -30.93 -60.03 7.41
CA HIS A 445 -31.98 -59.01 7.45
C HIS A 445 -32.67 -58.89 6.11
N ALA A 446 -33.99 -58.74 6.15
CA ALA A 446 -34.89 -59.06 5.06
C ALA A 446 -34.94 -58.04 3.92
N ASP A 447 -34.29 -56.88 4.03
CA ASP A 447 -34.48 -55.78 3.07
C ASP A 447 -33.18 -55.01 2.77
N VAL A 448 -32.09 -55.72 2.47
CA VAL A 448 -30.90 -55.08 1.89
C VAL A 448 -31.03 -55.09 0.35
N GLN A 449 -31.35 -53.94 -0.24
CA GLN A 449 -31.10 -53.70 -1.66
C GLN A 449 -29.75 -52.99 -1.80
N VAL A 450 -28.73 -53.71 -2.26
CA VAL A 450 -27.47 -53.11 -2.70
C VAL A 450 -27.68 -52.56 -4.11
N LEU A 451 -27.67 -51.23 -4.25
CA LEU A 451 -27.71 -50.57 -5.56
C LEU A 451 -26.28 -50.30 -6.04
N MET A 452 -25.72 -51.22 -6.82
CA MET A 452 -24.47 -50.96 -7.54
C MET A 452 -24.79 -50.21 -8.84
N ALA A 453 -24.46 -48.92 -8.90
CA ALA A 453 -24.56 -48.13 -10.12
C ALA A 453 -23.18 -48.02 -10.79
N GLY A 454 -22.99 -48.74 -11.90
CA GLY A 454 -21.82 -48.58 -12.77
C GLY A 454 -21.32 -49.86 -13.43
N HIS A 455 -21.83 -50.13 -14.64
CA HIS A 455 -21.40 -51.12 -15.65
C HIS A 455 -21.38 -52.62 -15.28
N ASP A 456 -22.23 -53.36 -16.00
CA ASP A 456 -22.31 -54.83 -16.16
C ASP A 456 -21.33 -55.69 -15.35
N VAL A 457 -21.76 -56.17 -14.18
CA VAL A 457 -21.22 -57.39 -13.59
C VAL A 457 -22.38 -58.36 -13.35
N SER A 458 -22.36 -59.45 -14.12
CA SER A 458 -23.30 -60.56 -13.96
C SER A 458 -22.78 -61.50 -12.88
N VAL A 459 -23.42 -61.51 -11.71
CA VAL A 459 -23.16 -62.52 -10.68
C VAL A 459 -24.10 -63.70 -10.92
N ARG A 460 -23.55 -64.86 -11.32
CA ARG A 460 -24.27 -66.13 -11.32
C ARG A 460 -24.14 -66.76 -9.93
N ALA A 461 -25.26 -66.94 -9.24
CA ALA A 461 -25.35 -67.84 -8.11
C ALA A 461 -25.12 -69.29 -8.58
N PHE A 462 -24.25 -70.03 -7.90
CA PHE A 462 -24.26 -71.49 -7.93
C PHE A 462 -24.76 -71.96 -6.56
N ASP A 463 -25.87 -72.72 -6.56
CA ASP A 463 -26.30 -73.57 -5.45
C ASP A 463 -25.25 -74.68 -5.27
N ASP A 464 -24.61 -74.73 -4.11
CA ASP A 464 -24.56 -75.92 -3.22
C ASP A 464 -23.81 -75.58 -1.92
#